data_AF-A0AAV0YF17-F1
#
_entry.id   AF-A0AAV0YF17-F1
#
_cell.length_a   1.000
_cell.length_b   1.000
_cell.length_c   1.000
_cell.angle_alpha   90.00
_cell.angle_beta   90.00
_cell.angle_gamma   90.00
#
_symmetry.space_group_name_H-M   'P 1'
#
loop_
_entity.id
_entity.type
_entity.pdbx_description
1 polymer ?
#
loop_
_entity_poly.entity_id
_entity_poly.type
_entity_poly.pdbx_seq_one_letter_code
_entity_poly.pdbx_strand_id
1 'polypeptide(L)'
;MTDYQKSGLYKWVGDADTFDKDGPYTELYAPISSASNYDLTLFTVSKSTGHAGMRIGWALVKDLEVAKKMTKFIELNTIGISKDSQLRASKVIKIVLTAAKKKILKAEKNRFSSTTTR
;
A
#
# COMPACT_ATOMS: atom_id res chain seq x y z
N MET A 1 14.77 20.02 9.50
CA MET A 1 13.67 20.65 8.75
C MET A 1 12.76 19.58 8.18
N THR A 2 12.09 18.84 9.07
CA THR A 2 10.96 17.95 8.78
C THR A 2 10.20 17.82 10.09
N ASP A 3 9.63 18.94 10.53
CA ASP A 3 8.64 18.93 11.58
C ASP A 3 7.34 18.37 10.99
N TYR A 4 7.03 17.16 11.45
CA TYR A 4 5.70 16.78 11.93
C TYR A 4 4.53 17.62 11.40
N GLN A 5 4.02 17.24 10.22
CA GLN A 5 2.59 17.42 9.93
C GLN A 5 1.77 16.40 10.74
N LYS A 6 1.72 16.57 12.07
CA LYS A 6 0.65 16.01 12.90
C LYS A 6 -0.53 16.98 12.82
N SER A 7 -1.38 16.82 11.81
CA SER A 7 -2.70 17.45 11.87
C SER A 7 -3.45 16.77 13.01
N GLY A 8 -3.82 17.54 14.05
CA GLY A 8 -4.59 17.06 15.21
C GLY A 8 -6.02 16.62 14.91
N LEU A 9 -6.30 16.24 13.65
CA LEU A 9 -7.63 15.88 13.16
C LEU A 9 -7.94 14.38 13.31
N TYR A 10 -6.93 13.52 13.50
CA TYR A 10 -7.14 12.07 13.57
C TYR A 10 -6.32 11.46 14.70
N LYS A 11 -7.01 10.88 15.69
CA LYS A 11 -6.44 10.14 16.80
C LYS A 11 -6.32 8.67 16.39
N TRP A 12 -5.15 8.07 16.58
CA TRP A 12 -4.96 6.64 16.39
C TRP A 12 -5.86 5.85 17.35
N VAL A 13 -6.68 4.95 16.82
CA VAL A 13 -7.56 4.11 17.63
C VAL A 13 -7.28 2.64 17.34
N GLY A 14 -6.12 2.15 17.78
CA GLY A 14 -5.81 0.72 17.79
C GLY A 14 -5.59 0.06 16.43
N ASP A 15 -5.43 -1.26 16.48
CA ASP A 15 -5.28 -2.16 15.33
C ASP A 15 -6.66 -2.47 14.73
N ALA A 16 -6.77 -2.55 13.40
CA ALA A 16 -7.99 -2.86 12.67
C ALA A 16 -8.61 -4.18 13.17
N ASP A 17 -7.78 -5.15 13.52
CA ASP A 17 -8.20 -6.46 14.04
C ASP A 17 -8.82 -6.39 15.45
N THR A 18 -8.56 -5.32 16.20
CA THR A 18 -9.02 -5.13 17.59
C THR A 18 -9.98 -3.96 17.74
N PHE A 19 -10.37 -3.35 16.62
CA PHE A 19 -11.17 -2.14 16.63
C PHE A 19 -12.65 -2.47 16.87
N ASP A 20 -13.05 -2.38 18.14
CA ASP A 20 -14.41 -2.64 18.62
C ASP A 20 -15.11 -1.34 19.08
N LYS A 21 -14.97 -0.25 18.31
CA LYS A 21 -15.62 1.03 18.65
C LYS A 21 -16.60 1.46 17.57
N ASP A 22 -17.72 2.02 18.00
CA ASP A 22 -18.68 2.68 17.11
C ASP A 22 -18.04 3.93 16.47
N GLY A 23 -17.59 3.78 15.22
CA GLY A 23 -17.05 4.88 14.41
C GLY A 23 -16.21 4.42 13.23
N PRO A 24 -15.93 5.30 12.25
CA PRO A 24 -15.09 4.96 11.11
C PRO A 24 -13.62 4.77 11.55
N TYR A 25 -13.08 3.58 11.29
CA TYR A 25 -11.66 3.29 11.46
C TYR A 25 -10.82 4.02 10.41
N THR A 26 -9.70 4.64 10.79
CA THR A 26 -8.78 5.31 9.85
C THR A 26 -7.34 5.07 10.26
N GLU A 27 -6.64 4.20 9.52
CA GLU A 27 -5.19 4.09 9.57
C GLU A 27 -4.54 5.08 8.61
N LEU A 28 -3.72 5.98 9.15
CA LEU A 28 -2.88 6.87 8.36
C LEU A 28 -1.42 6.47 8.59
N TYR A 29 -0.98 5.46 7.82
CA TYR A 29 0.38 4.90 7.79
C TYR A 29 0.81 4.12 9.04
N ALA A 30 0.21 2.94 9.23
CA ALA A 30 0.77 1.94 10.13
C ALA A 30 2.01 1.30 9.49
N PRO A 31 3.11 1.07 10.23
CA PRO A 31 4.15 0.16 9.77
C PRO A 31 3.51 -1.18 9.42
N ILE A 32 3.88 -1.76 8.27
CA ILE A 32 3.45 -3.12 7.91
C ILE A 32 4.13 -4.07 8.89
N SER A 33 3.44 -4.42 9.98
CA SER A 33 3.90 -5.32 11.04
C SER A 33 3.97 -6.77 10.54
N SER A 34 3.08 -7.15 9.63
CA SER A 34 3.02 -8.45 8.99
C SER A 34 2.35 -8.36 7.61
N ALA A 35 2.46 -9.40 6.80
CA ALA A 35 1.72 -9.48 5.55
C ALA A 35 0.21 -9.49 5.85
N SER A 36 -0.57 -8.68 5.13
CA SER A 36 -2.03 -8.63 5.27
C SER A 36 -2.65 -9.97 4.88
N ASN A 37 -3.44 -10.57 5.77
CA ASN A 37 -4.17 -11.82 5.52
C ASN A 37 -5.70 -11.62 5.52
N TYR A 38 -6.17 -10.42 5.20
CA TYR A 38 -7.59 -10.12 5.09
C TYR A 38 -8.17 -10.69 3.80
N ASP A 39 -9.48 -10.96 3.79
CA ASP A 39 -10.17 -11.49 2.60
C ASP A 39 -10.24 -10.47 1.45
N LEU A 40 -10.16 -9.19 1.80
CA LEU A 40 -10.03 -8.06 0.89
C LEU A 40 -8.96 -7.10 1.42
N THR A 41 -7.99 -6.74 0.57
CA THR A 41 -7.00 -5.69 0.89
C THR A 41 -6.90 -4.71 -0.26
N LEU A 42 -7.08 -3.42 0.00
CA LEU A 42 -7.05 -2.36 -1.00
C LEU A 42 -5.76 -1.55 -0.93
N PHE A 43 -5.24 -1.21 -2.11
CA PHE A 43 -4.02 -0.43 -2.27
C PHE A 43 -4.22 0.67 -3.30
N THR A 44 -3.43 1.75 -3.19
CA THR A 44 -3.43 2.84 -4.17
C THR A 44 -2.04 3.44 -4.37
N VAL A 45 -1.75 3.87 -5.61
CA VAL A 45 -0.55 4.69 -5.91
C VAL A 45 -0.65 6.09 -5.31
N SER A 46 -1.87 6.58 -5.05
CA SER A 46 -2.12 7.97 -4.64
C SER A 46 -1.39 8.33 -3.35
N LYS A 47 -1.37 7.40 -2.40
CA LYS A 47 -0.75 7.58 -1.08
C LYS A 47 0.65 6.99 -1.03
N SER A 48 0.88 5.83 -1.66
CA SER A 48 2.19 5.17 -1.62
C SER A 48 3.29 5.92 -2.38
N THR A 49 2.95 6.66 -3.45
CA THR A 49 3.94 7.35 -4.30
C THR A 49 3.63 8.83 -4.55
N GLY A 50 2.54 9.36 -3.99
CA GLY A 50 2.13 10.77 -4.19
C GLY A 50 1.48 11.06 -5.56
N HIS A 51 1.25 10.05 -6.40
CA HIS A 51 0.72 10.23 -7.75
C HIS A 51 -0.82 10.15 -7.80
N ALA A 52 -1.50 11.03 -7.06
CA ALA A 52 -2.96 10.98 -6.91
C ALA A 52 -3.73 11.14 -8.23
N GLY A 53 -3.19 11.90 -9.20
CA GLY A 53 -3.82 12.16 -10.49
C GLY A 53 -3.90 10.94 -11.42
N MET A 54 -3.12 9.89 -11.16
CA MET A 54 -3.14 8.67 -12.00
C MET A 54 -4.40 7.82 -11.78
N ARG A 55 -5.10 8.03 -10.65
CA ARG A 55 -6.32 7.29 -10.26
C ARG A 55 -6.18 5.77 -10.37
N ILE A 56 -5.02 5.24 -9.95
CA ILE A 56 -4.75 3.80 -9.92
C ILE A 56 -4.86 3.26 -8.49
N GLY A 57 -5.63 2.19 -8.34
CA GLY A 57 -5.68 1.33 -7.16
C GLY A 57 -5.80 -0.12 -7.58
N TRP A 58 -5.53 -1.02 -6.65
CA TRP A 58 -5.72 -2.45 -6.85
C TRP A 58 -6.24 -3.08 -5.55
N ALA A 59 -6.87 -4.22 -5.67
CA ALA A 59 -7.35 -5.01 -4.55
C ALA A 59 -6.81 -6.42 -4.64
N LEU A 60 -6.39 -6.99 -3.50
CA LEU A 60 -6.19 -8.42 -3.33
C LEU A 60 -7.48 -8.99 -2.77
N VAL A 61 -8.06 -9.95 -3.47
CA VAL A 61 -9.36 -10.56 -3.13
C VAL A 61 -9.14 -12.07 -3.05
N LYS A 62 -9.47 -12.69 -1.92
CA LYS A 62 -9.36 -14.14 -1.79
C LYS A 62 -10.51 -14.88 -2.47
N ASP A 63 -11.72 -14.34 -2.38
CA ASP A 63 -12.92 -14.92 -2.97
C ASP A 63 -13.04 -14.59 -4.47
N LEU A 64 -13.13 -15.65 -5.28
CA LEU A 64 -13.26 -15.56 -6.73
C LEU A 64 -14.60 -14.92 -7.17
N GLU A 65 -15.70 -15.19 -6.49
CA GLU A 65 -17.02 -14.63 -6.84
C GLU A 65 -17.05 -13.12 -6.57
N VAL A 66 -16.45 -12.69 -5.46
CA VAL A 66 -16.29 -11.27 -5.15
C VAL A 66 -15.41 -10.59 -6.20
N ALA A 67 -14.28 -11.20 -6.57
CA ALA A 67 -13.40 -10.67 -7.62
C ALA A 67 -14.13 -10.51 -8.97
N LYS A 68 -14.92 -11.51 -9.38
CA LYS A 68 -15.74 -11.45 -10.60
C LYS A 68 -16.76 -10.30 -10.56
N LYS A 69 -17.46 -10.13 -9.43
CA LYS A 69 -18.42 -9.02 -9.24
C LYS A 69 -17.72 -7.66 -9.34
N MET A 70 -16.52 -7.52 -8.76
CA MET A 70 -15.72 -6.29 -8.84
C MET A 70 -15.26 -6.00 -10.27
N THR A 71 -14.76 -7.01 -11.00
CA THR A 71 -14.37 -6.84 -12.41
C THR A 71 -15.57 -6.43 -13.25
N LYS A 72 -16.73 -7.06 -13.03
CA LYS A 72 -17.95 -6.71 -13.76
C LYS A 72 -18.41 -5.29 -13.47
N PHE A 73 -18.31 -4.84 -12.21
CA PHE A 73 -18.60 -3.47 -11.84
C PHE A 73 -17.69 -2.46 -12.57
N ILE A 74 -16.39 -2.72 -12.66
CA ILE A 74 -15.44 -1.85 -13.37
C ILE A 74 -15.75 -1.80 -14.87
N GLU A 75 -16.10 -2.95 -15.47
CA GLU A 75 -16.47 -3.03 -16.88
C GLU A 75 -17.75 -2.23 -17.17
N LEU A 76 -18.78 -2.37 -16.34
CA LEU A 76 -20.07 -1.70 -16.53
C LEU A 76 -20.01 -0.18 -16.30
N ASN A 77 -19.18 0.30 -15.36
CA ASN A 77 -19.13 1.73 -15.02
C ASN A 77 -18.14 2.53 -15.87
N THR A 78 -16.97 1.97 -16.17
CA THR A 78 -15.88 2.73 -16.82
C THR A 78 -15.24 1.99 -17.99
N ILE A 79 -15.76 0.82 -18.40
CA ILE A 79 -15.21 -0.01 -19.48
C ILE A 79 -13.73 -0.37 -19.21
N GLY A 80 -13.35 -0.43 -17.92
CA GLY A 80 -11.96 -0.63 -17.51
C GLY A 80 -11.25 0.64 -17.06
N ILE A 81 -9.91 0.61 -17.17
CA ILE A 81 -8.99 1.62 -16.65
C ILE A 81 -8.07 2.09 -17.78
N SER A 82 -7.71 3.37 -17.81
CA SER A 82 -6.77 3.94 -18.79
C SER A 82 -5.46 3.14 -18.88
N LYS A 83 -5.11 2.68 -20.08
CA LYS A 83 -3.85 1.98 -20.37
C LYS A 83 -2.63 2.86 -20.09
N ASP A 84 -2.70 4.16 -20.36
CA ASP A 84 -1.61 5.10 -20.07
C ASP A 84 -1.35 5.21 -18.56
N SER A 85 -2.42 5.34 -17.75
CA SER A 85 -2.30 5.34 -16.29
C SER A 85 -1.69 4.05 -15.76
N GLN A 86 -2.06 2.89 -16.31
CA GLN A 86 -1.48 1.60 -15.96
C GLN A 86 0.03 1.54 -16.30
N LEU A 87 0.41 1.98 -17.51
CA LEU A 87 1.81 1.99 -17.94
C LEU A 87 2.67 2.91 -17.07
N ARG A 88 2.18 4.12 -16.78
CA ARG A 88 2.85 5.05 -15.86
C ARG A 88 3.00 4.44 -14.47
N ALA A 89 1.94 3.82 -13.94
CA ALA A 89 1.96 3.19 -12.61
C ALA A 89 2.99 2.07 -12.56
N SER A 90 3.04 1.24 -13.60
CA SER A 90 4.01 0.14 -13.68
C SER A 90 5.46 0.63 -13.62
N LYS A 91 5.79 1.74 -14.29
CA LYS A 91 7.13 2.33 -14.26
C LYS A 91 7.47 2.88 -12.87
N VAL A 92 6.56 3.64 -12.26
CA VAL A 92 6.75 4.18 -10.91
C VAL A 92 6.95 3.05 -9.89
N ILE A 93 6.08 2.04 -9.90
CA ILE A 93 6.17 0.88 -8.99
C ILE A 93 7.50 0.13 -9.18
N LYS A 94 7.96 -0.06 -10.42
CA LYS A 94 9.27 -0.69 -10.71
C LYS A 94 10.44 0.08 -10.11
N ILE A 95 10.43 1.41 -10.19
CA ILE A 95 11.47 2.26 -9.61
C ILE A 95 11.46 2.13 -8.08
N VAL A 96 10.27 2.21 -7.46
CA VAL A 96 10.11 2.06 -6.00
C VAL A 96 10.61 0.69 -5.53
N LEU A 97 10.24 -0.38 -6.23
CA LEU A 97 10.69 -1.75 -5.93
C LEU A 97 12.21 -1.88 -6.02
N THR A 98 12.82 -1.30 -7.05
CA THR A 98 14.28 -1.32 -7.24
C THR A 98 15.00 -0.59 -6.11
N ALA A 99 14.49 0.58 -5.71
CA ALA A 99 15.03 1.35 -4.58
C ALA A 99 14.90 0.58 -3.26
N ALA A 100 13.76 -0.09 -3.01
CA ALA A 100 13.53 -0.91 -1.83
C ALA A 100 14.50 -2.10 -1.77
N LYS A 101 14.66 -2.85 -2.87
CA LYS A 101 15.62 -3.96 -2.97
C LYS A 101 17.04 -3.52 -2.66
N LYS A 102 17.47 -2.36 -3.20
CA LYS A 102 18.81 -1.80 -2.92
C LYS A 102 19.01 -1.49 -1.44
N LYS A 103 17.98 -0.98 -0.75
CA LYS A 103 18.04 -0.73 0.71
C LYS A 103 18.18 -2.03 1.51
N ILE A 104 17.43 -3.06 1.14
CA ILE A 104 17.48 -4.38 1.80
C ILE A 104 18.88 -4.99 1.64
N LEU A 105 19.40 -5.05 0.42
CA LEU A 105 20.75 -5.59 0.16
C LEU A 105 21.85 -4.82 0.92
N LYS A 106 21.73 -3.49 1.01
CA LYS A 106 22.66 -2.67 1.81
C LYS A 106 22.57 -3.01 3.31
N ALA A 107 21.37 -3.19 3.83
CA ALA A 107 21.15 -3.56 5.23
C ALA A 107 21.71 -4.94 5.56
N GLU A 108 21.52 -5.92 4.67
CA GLU A 108 22.06 -7.28 4.81
C GLU A 108 23.59 -7.28 4.79
N LYS A 109 24.22 -6.54 3.86
CA LYS A 109 25.68 -6.44 3.77
C LYS A 109 26.29 -5.82 5.05
N ASN A 110 25.65 -4.80 5.61
CA ASN A 110 26.11 -4.16 6.84
C ASN A 110 25.95 -5.08 8.08
N ARG A 111 24.93 -5.95 8.07
CA ARG A 111 24.71 -6.94 9.14
C ARG A 111 25.77 -8.05 9.06
N PHE A 112 26.16 -8.47 7.85
CA PHE A 112 27.22 -9.46 7.67
C PHE A 112 28.60 -8.92 8.08
N SER A 113 28.94 -7.68 7.69
CA SER A 113 30.24 -7.07 8.05
C SER A 113 30.40 -6.77 9.55
N SER A 114 29.30 -6.64 10.30
CA SER A 114 29.34 -6.43 11.76
C SER A 114 29.41 -7.73 12.56
N THR A 115 29.16 -8.89 11.93
CA THR A 115 29.23 -10.20 12.58
C THR A 115 30.62 -10.85 12.44
N THR A 116 31.42 -10.41 11.46
CA THR A 116 32.79 -10.92 11.20
C THR A 116 33.90 -10.23 12.03
N THR A 117 33.59 -9.17 12.79
CA THR A 117 34.59 -8.44 13.62
C THR A 117 34.50 -8.78 15.11
N ARG A 118 34.18 -10.03 15.46
CA ARG A 118 34.17 -10.50 16.85
C ARG A 118 35.00 -11.75 17.02
#